data_AF-A0AAJ1TWZ9-F1
#
_entry.id   AF-A0AAJ1TWZ9-F1
#
_cell.length_a   1.000
_cell.length_b   1.000
_cell.length_c   1.000
_cell.angle_alpha   90.00
_cell.angle_beta   90.00
_cell.angle_gamma   90.00
#
_symmetry.space_group_name_H-M   'P 1'
#
loop_
_entity.id
_entity.type
_entity.pdbx_description
1 polymer ?
#
loop_
_entity_poly.entity_id
_entity_poly.type
_entity_poly.pdbx_seq_one_letter_code
_entity_poly.pdbx_strand_id
1 'polypeptide(L)'
;MDDGRRPSPISGTVGVVRVRRPSASGCHRATRRAGAGVPRGLLVAALALVVGPVVAGVALALASTGGATVGVRPAGPEAAAQTAAQAAARTVVEGWDARRAAAYAAGDVAALGRLYPAGSALGEEDVGVLAAYVARGLTVHGLRFAVLDLTVEVAEPDRVVVVVTDRMTRAEVRRGDGTPVALLPARGEAQRRLVLERRDGAWSLVSSGPRGPGVTPSEPAPP
;
A
#
# COMPACT_ATOMS: atom_id res chain seq x y z
N MET A 1 49.53 48.82 -2.78
CA MET A 1 49.55 47.69 -1.84
C MET A 1 48.29 46.91 -2.11
N ASP A 2 48.44 45.91 -2.95
CA ASP A 2 47.41 45.14 -3.64
C ASP A 2 47.61 43.71 -3.15
N ASP A 3 46.67 43.19 -2.35
CA ASP A 3 46.80 41.87 -1.73
C ASP A 3 45.90 40.87 -2.47
N GLY A 4 46.50 40.30 -3.51
CA GLY A 4 45.90 39.33 -4.41
C GLY A 4 45.59 38.01 -3.71
N ARG A 5 44.32 37.83 -3.31
CA ARG A 5 43.77 36.51 -2.97
C ARG A 5 43.15 35.86 -4.19
N ARG A 6 43.93 34.98 -4.83
CA ARG A 6 43.44 34.03 -5.83
C ARG A 6 42.60 32.93 -5.15
N PRO A 7 41.43 32.56 -5.66
CA PRO A 7 40.72 31.37 -5.20
C PRO A 7 41.37 30.09 -5.76
N SER A 8 41.57 29.11 -4.89
CA SER A 8 42.08 27.78 -5.22
C SER A 8 41.09 27.00 -6.11
N PRO A 9 41.55 26.27 -7.14
CA PRO A 9 40.72 25.36 -7.90
C PRO A 9 40.41 24.10 -7.09
N ILE A 10 39.12 23.78 -6.96
CA ILE A 10 38.63 22.55 -6.36
C ILE A 10 38.78 21.45 -7.42
N SER A 11 39.84 20.65 -7.32
CA SER A 11 40.00 19.42 -8.12
C SER A 11 38.98 18.37 -7.65
N GLY A 12 37.82 18.34 -8.31
CA GLY A 12 36.87 17.24 -8.21
C GLY A 12 37.25 16.12 -9.18
N THR A 13 37.80 15.03 -8.66
CA THR A 13 38.05 13.79 -9.41
C THR A 13 36.72 13.16 -9.83
N VAL A 14 36.42 13.20 -11.12
CA VAL A 14 35.27 12.51 -11.73
C VAL A 14 35.59 11.01 -11.79
N GLY A 15 35.03 10.24 -10.87
CA GLY A 15 35.03 8.78 -10.92
C GLY A 15 34.13 8.29 -12.04
N VAL A 16 34.72 7.81 -13.14
CA VAL A 16 34.03 7.18 -14.26
C VAL A 16 33.51 5.80 -13.81
N VAL A 17 32.21 5.70 -13.51
CA VAL A 17 31.55 4.41 -13.26
C VAL A 17 31.32 3.70 -14.59
N ARG A 18 32.17 2.71 -14.89
CA ARG A 18 31.96 1.76 -15.99
C ARG A 18 30.77 0.85 -15.66
N VAL A 19 29.64 1.07 -16.32
CA VAL A 19 28.51 0.12 -16.32
C VAL A 19 28.87 -1.06 -17.20
N ARG A 20 29.07 -2.23 -16.58
CA ARG A 20 29.33 -3.51 -17.24
C ARG A 20 28.02 -3.99 -17.90
N ARG A 21 27.98 -4.05 -19.23
CA ARG A 21 26.85 -4.64 -19.99
C ARG A 21 26.79 -6.15 -19.73
N PRO A 22 25.60 -6.73 -19.48
CA PRO A 22 25.45 -8.18 -19.48
C PRO A 22 25.49 -8.72 -20.92
N SER A 23 26.34 -9.73 -21.10
CA SER A 23 26.54 -10.47 -22.34
C SER A 23 25.29 -11.29 -22.68
N ALA A 24 24.83 -11.15 -23.92
CA ALA A 24 23.96 -12.11 -24.58
C ALA A 24 24.79 -13.34 -24.97
N SER A 25 24.29 -14.55 -24.71
CA SER A 25 24.42 -15.77 -25.54
C SER A 25 24.11 -17.00 -24.70
N GLY A 26 23.14 -17.79 -25.15
CA GLY A 26 22.71 -19.00 -24.45
C GLY A 26 21.56 -19.69 -25.16
N CYS A 27 21.78 -20.01 -26.43
CA CYS A 27 20.91 -20.78 -27.28
C CYS A 27 20.76 -22.20 -26.74
N HIS A 28 19.56 -22.64 -26.35
CA HIS A 28 19.21 -24.05 -26.47
C HIS A 28 17.84 -24.22 -27.10
N ARG A 29 17.89 -24.93 -28.21
CA ARG A 29 16.85 -25.27 -29.16
C ARG A 29 16.37 -26.69 -28.86
N ALA A 30 15.07 -26.89 -29.11
CA ALA A 30 14.34 -28.15 -29.33
C ALA A 30 14.05 -28.99 -28.07
N THR A 31 12.89 -29.65 -27.94
CA THR A 31 12.08 -30.32 -28.97
C THR A 31 10.58 -30.27 -28.67
N ARG A 32 9.80 -30.30 -29.76
CA ARG A 32 8.36 -30.51 -29.86
C ARG A 32 7.91 -31.76 -29.08
N ARG A 33 6.73 -31.69 -28.47
CA ARG A 33 5.78 -32.82 -28.49
C ARG A 33 4.38 -32.32 -28.80
N ALA A 34 3.80 -32.98 -29.80
CA ALA A 34 2.43 -32.87 -30.24
C ALA A 34 1.47 -33.48 -29.20
N GLY A 35 0.26 -32.96 -29.17
CA GLY A 35 -0.89 -33.47 -28.42
C GLY A 35 -2.03 -32.48 -28.66
N ALA A 36 -2.74 -32.62 -29.78
CA ALA A 36 -4.04 -33.29 -29.83
C ALA A 36 -5.11 -32.46 -29.11
N GLY A 37 -5.91 -31.74 -29.92
CA GLY A 37 -7.07 -31.00 -29.46
C GLY A 37 -8.19 -31.92 -28.98
N VAL A 38 -9.01 -31.41 -28.06
CA VAL A 38 -10.28 -32.00 -27.64
C VAL A 38 -11.27 -30.85 -27.39
N PRO A 39 -12.55 -31.00 -27.78
CA PRO A 39 -13.39 -29.90 -28.29
C PRO A 39 -14.17 -29.10 -27.23
N ARG A 40 -14.62 -27.91 -27.65
CA ARG A 40 -15.71 -27.15 -27.04
C ARG A 40 -17.03 -27.88 -27.27
N GLY A 41 -17.74 -28.20 -26.20
CA GLY A 41 -19.12 -28.67 -26.22
C GLY A 41 -19.29 -30.01 -25.52
N LEU A 42 -20.34 -30.11 -24.68
CA LEU A 42 -20.78 -31.25 -23.88
C LEU A 42 -20.08 -31.47 -22.54
N LEU A 43 -20.52 -30.72 -21.53
CA LEU A 43 -20.62 -31.23 -20.17
C LEU A 43 -21.95 -30.75 -19.57
N VAL A 44 -23.03 -31.15 -20.25
CA VAL A 44 -24.36 -31.32 -19.64
C VAL A 44 -24.56 -32.83 -19.56
N ALA A 45 -24.99 -33.29 -18.38
CA ALA A 45 -25.34 -34.67 -18.03
C ALA A 45 -24.19 -35.66 -17.76
N ALA A 46 -23.74 -35.72 -16.50
CA ALA A 46 -23.56 -36.99 -15.76
C ALA A 46 -22.93 -36.74 -14.37
N LEU A 47 -23.71 -36.33 -13.37
CA LEU A 47 -23.47 -36.72 -11.97
C LEU A 47 -24.73 -36.51 -11.11
N ALA A 48 -25.85 -37.10 -11.53
CA ALA A 48 -27.02 -37.26 -10.70
C ALA A 48 -27.04 -38.69 -10.14
N LEU A 49 -26.20 -39.01 -9.14
CA LEU A 49 -26.40 -40.21 -8.31
C LEU A 49 -25.55 -40.31 -7.03
N VAL A 50 -25.43 -39.29 -6.17
CA VAL A 50 -25.12 -39.48 -4.73
C VAL A 50 -25.72 -38.34 -3.89
N VAL A 51 -27.05 -38.20 -3.86
CA VAL A 51 -27.76 -37.24 -2.97
C VAL A 51 -28.78 -37.97 -2.08
N GLY A 52 -28.59 -39.28 -1.88
CA GLY A 52 -29.62 -40.18 -1.31
C GLY A 52 -29.60 -40.39 0.21
N PRO A 53 -28.47 -40.64 0.91
CA PRO A 53 -28.57 -41.12 2.29
C PRO A 53 -27.67 -40.40 3.32
N VAL A 54 -27.54 -39.07 3.27
CA VAL A 54 -26.97 -38.31 4.41
C VAL A 54 -28.01 -37.45 5.14
N VAL A 55 -29.19 -37.24 4.52
CA VAL A 55 -30.26 -36.43 5.12
C VAL A 55 -31.03 -37.17 6.24
N ALA A 56 -30.97 -38.49 6.32
CA ALA A 56 -31.65 -39.26 7.37
C ALA A 56 -30.82 -39.47 8.65
N GLY A 57 -29.49 -39.28 8.60
CA GLY A 57 -28.61 -39.45 9.78
C GLY A 57 -28.45 -38.19 10.64
N VAL A 58 -28.73 -37.01 10.10
CA VAL A 58 -28.57 -35.73 10.81
C VAL A 58 -29.80 -35.37 11.65
N ALA A 59 -30.98 -35.91 11.32
CA ALA A 59 -32.23 -35.57 12.01
C ALA A 59 -32.34 -36.13 13.45
N LEU A 60 -31.58 -37.17 13.81
CA LEU A 60 -31.63 -37.75 15.16
C LEU A 60 -30.44 -37.33 16.07
N ALA A 61 -29.44 -36.62 15.54
CA ALA A 61 -28.39 -35.97 16.32
C ALA A 61 -28.69 -34.48 16.61
N LEU A 62 -29.81 -33.96 16.11
CA LEU A 62 -30.28 -32.58 16.35
C LEU A 62 -31.17 -32.42 17.59
N ALA A 63 -31.50 -33.50 18.30
CA ALA A 63 -32.37 -33.46 19.47
C ALA A 63 -31.63 -33.24 20.81
N SER A 64 -30.29 -33.18 20.81
CA SER A 64 -29.48 -33.11 22.03
C SER A 64 -28.33 -32.09 21.98
N THR A 65 -28.37 -31.15 21.04
CA THR A 65 -27.50 -29.95 21.12
C THR A 65 -28.36 -28.81 21.62
N GLY A 66 -28.45 -28.68 22.94
CA GLY A 66 -29.12 -27.56 23.59
C GLY A 66 -28.67 -26.26 22.93
N GLY A 67 -29.64 -25.46 22.52
CA GLY A 67 -29.42 -24.18 21.87
C GLY A 67 -28.61 -23.25 22.77
N ALA A 68 -27.29 -23.31 22.65
CA ALA A 68 -26.42 -22.23 23.01
C ALA A 68 -26.72 -21.12 22.01
N THR A 69 -27.73 -20.31 22.33
CA THR A 69 -27.84 -18.98 21.78
C THR A 69 -26.50 -18.32 22.08
N VAL A 70 -25.67 -18.15 21.04
CA VAL A 70 -24.47 -17.32 21.13
C VAL A 70 -25.00 -15.92 21.38
N GLY A 71 -25.20 -15.59 22.66
CA GLY A 71 -25.58 -14.27 23.08
C GLY A 71 -24.45 -13.37 22.64
N VAL A 72 -24.65 -12.63 21.54
CA VAL A 72 -23.79 -11.53 21.15
C VAL A 72 -23.90 -10.53 22.29
N ARG A 73 -23.00 -10.65 23.27
CA ARG A 73 -22.91 -9.69 24.36
C ARG A 73 -22.62 -8.36 23.71
N PRO A 74 -23.49 -7.33 23.89
CA PRO A 74 -23.23 -6.02 23.31
C PRO A 74 -21.84 -5.57 23.74
N ALA A 75 -21.04 -5.15 22.77
CA ALA A 75 -19.72 -4.61 23.00
C ALA A 75 -19.85 -3.46 24.01
N GLY A 76 -18.99 -3.46 25.04
CA GLY A 76 -18.97 -2.36 26.00
C GLY A 76 -18.71 -1.02 25.31
N PRO A 77 -19.06 0.12 25.95
CA PRO A 77 -18.86 1.45 25.39
C PRO A 77 -17.42 1.72 24.92
N GLU A 78 -16.43 1.11 25.56
CA GLU A 78 -15.01 1.21 25.18
C GLU A 78 -14.71 0.55 23.82
N ALA A 79 -15.22 -0.67 23.58
CA ALA A 79 -15.03 -1.36 22.30
C ALA A 79 -15.75 -0.63 21.15
N ALA A 80 -16.90 -0.02 21.43
CA ALA A 80 -17.59 0.85 20.47
C ALA A 80 -16.76 2.11 20.15
N ALA A 81 -16.18 2.76 21.15
CA ALA A 81 -15.30 3.91 20.97
C ALA A 81 -14.03 3.56 20.16
N GLN A 82 -13.42 2.40 20.43
CA GLN A 82 -12.26 1.93 19.67
C GLN A 82 -12.59 1.65 18.20
N THR A 83 -13.74 1.01 17.94
CA THR A 83 -14.22 0.78 16.57
C THR A 83 -14.46 2.09 15.83
N ALA A 84 -15.06 3.08 16.49
CA ALA A 84 -15.27 4.41 15.91
C ALA A 84 -13.94 5.12 15.61
N ALA A 85 -12.96 5.05 16.52
CA ALA A 85 -11.64 5.63 16.32
C ALA A 85 -10.90 4.96 15.14
N GLN A 86 -10.98 3.64 15.01
CA GLN A 86 -10.41 2.90 13.87
C GLN A 86 -11.06 3.30 12.54
N ALA A 87 -12.38 3.43 12.49
CA ALA A 87 -13.10 3.87 11.29
C ALA A 87 -12.74 5.31 10.88
N ALA A 88 -12.61 6.22 11.86
CA ALA A 88 -12.18 7.59 11.62
C ALA A 88 -10.73 7.65 11.11
N ALA A 89 -9.81 6.94 11.76
CA ALA A 89 -8.41 6.89 11.36
C ALA A 89 -8.22 6.26 9.96
N ARG A 90 -8.97 5.20 9.64
CA ARG A 90 -9.02 4.62 8.29
C ARG A 90 -9.41 5.64 7.24
N THR A 91 -10.48 6.42 7.50
CA THR A 91 -10.94 7.48 6.60
C THR A 91 -9.85 8.52 6.36
N VAL A 92 -9.07 8.89 7.39
CA VAL A 92 -7.94 9.82 7.27
C VAL A 92 -6.84 9.26 6.35
N VAL A 93 -6.42 8.00 6.57
CA VAL A 93 -5.37 7.34 5.79
C VAL A 93 -5.80 7.17 4.33
N GLU A 94 -6.99 6.62 4.09
CA GLU A 94 -7.51 6.36 2.74
C GLU A 94 -7.75 7.68 1.99
N GLY A 95 -8.24 8.72 2.68
CA GLY A 95 -8.40 10.05 2.10
C GLY A 95 -7.07 10.71 1.73
N TRP A 96 -6.02 10.53 2.54
CA TRP A 96 -4.68 10.99 2.21
C TRP A 96 -4.10 10.25 1.00
N ASP A 97 -4.21 8.92 0.95
CA ASP A 97 -3.73 8.10 -0.18
C ASP A 97 -4.46 8.44 -1.48
N ALA A 98 -5.77 8.68 -1.42
CA ALA A 98 -6.57 9.10 -2.58
C ALA A 98 -6.09 10.43 -3.17
N ARG A 99 -5.77 11.43 -2.32
CA ARG A 99 -5.20 12.71 -2.78
C ARG A 99 -3.82 12.52 -3.40
N ARG A 100 -2.99 11.66 -2.80
CA ARG A 100 -1.67 11.32 -3.34
C ARG A 100 -1.79 10.67 -4.72
N ALA A 101 -2.65 9.67 -4.86
CA ALA A 101 -2.94 9.02 -6.13
C ALA A 101 -3.44 10.00 -7.19
N ALA A 102 -4.34 10.93 -6.82
CA ALA A 102 -4.84 11.96 -7.73
C ALA A 102 -3.73 12.90 -8.23
N ALA A 103 -2.80 13.31 -7.36
CA ALA A 103 -1.67 14.13 -7.76
C ALA A 103 -0.76 13.40 -8.77
N TYR A 104 -0.50 12.11 -8.56
CA TYR A 104 0.25 11.25 -9.49
C TYR A 104 -0.44 11.10 -10.86
N ALA A 105 -1.77 10.94 -10.86
CA ALA A 105 -2.54 10.80 -12.10
C ALA A 105 -2.62 12.11 -12.88
N ALA A 106 -2.66 13.25 -12.18
CA ALA A 106 -2.70 14.58 -12.77
C ALA A 106 -1.30 15.13 -13.14
N GLY A 107 -0.22 14.55 -12.61
CA GLY A 107 1.11 15.16 -12.71
C GLY A 107 1.26 16.43 -11.86
N ASP A 108 0.42 16.62 -10.83
CA ASP A 108 0.37 17.84 -10.03
C ASP A 108 1.38 17.77 -8.86
N VAL A 109 2.60 18.20 -9.16
CA VAL A 109 3.72 18.26 -8.21
C VAL A 109 3.40 19.16 -7.00
N ALA A 110 2.68 20.26 -7.21
CA ALA A 110 2.35 21.21 -6.15
C ALA A 110 1.27 20.63 -5.22
N ALA A 111 0.25 19.96 -5.76
CA ALA A 111 -0.74 19.25 -4.95
C ALA A 111 -0.10 18.12 -4.13
N LEU A 112 0.84 17.38 -4.72
CA LEU A 112 1.57 16.34 -3.99
C LEU A 112 2.36 16.95 -2.82
N GLY A 113 3.08 18.04 -3.04
CA GLY A 113 3.87 18.70 -2.00
C GLY A 113 3.05 19.16 -0.80
N ARG A 114 1.80 19.61 -1.00
CA ARG A 114 0.90 20.00 0.10
C ARG A 114 0.44 18.85 1.00
N LEU A 115 0.65 17.60 0.59
CA LEU A 115 0.32 16.42 1.41
C LEU A 115 1.35 16.14 2.50
N TYR A 116 2.45 16.89 2.52
CA TYR A 116 3.57 16.75 3.44
C TYR A 116 3.86 18.08 4.16
N PRO A 117 4.44 18.05 5.37
CA PRO A 117 5.04 19.25 5.95
C PRO A 117 6.15 19.81 5.06
N ALA A 118 6.30 21.14 5.06
CA ALA A 118 7.39 21.80 4.36
C ALA A 118 8.76 21.29 4.87
N GLY A 119 9.68 20.98 3.95
CA GLY A 119 11.00 20.41 4.28
C GLY A 119 10.98 18.96 4.74
N SER A 120 9.85 18.25 4.61
CA SER A 120 9.79 16.82 4.92
C SER A 120 10.59 16.01 3.89
N ALA A 121 11.56 15.22 4.35
CA ALA A 121 12.33 14.32 3.49
C ALA A 121 11.43 13.33 2.70
N LEU A 122 10.34 12.84 3.32
CA LEU A 122 9.35 12.00 2.64
C LEU A 122 8.65 12.75 1.51
N GLY A 123 8.31 14.02 1.75
CA GLY A 123 7.69 14.88 0.75
C GLY A 123 8.64 15.19 -0.39
N GLU A 124 9.89 15.52 -0.10
CA GLU A 124 10.93 15.80 -1.09
C GLU A 124 11.19 14.59 -1.99
N GLU A 125 11.27 13.38 -1.42
CA GLU A 125 11.43 12.14 -2.18
C GLU A 125 10.24 11.92 -3.12
N ASP A 126 9.00 11.98 -2.61
CA ASP A 126 7.80 11.69 -3.40
C ASP A 126 7.55 12.74 -4.49
N VAL A 127 7.77 14.02 -4.17
CA VAL A 127 7.76 15.15 -5.12
C VAL A 127 8.84 14.97 -6.19
N GLY A 128 10.05 14.56 -5.81
CA GLY A 128 11.13 14.29 -6.76
C GLY A 128 10.79 13.15 -7.74
N VAL A 129 10.17 12.08 -7.26
CA VAL A 129 9.68 10.98 -8.10
C VAL A 129 8.63 11.48 -9.09
N LEU A 130 7.59 12.19 -8.63
CA LEU A 130 6.54 12.70 -9.51
C LEU A 130 7.09 13.71 -10.52
N ALA A 131 7.95 14.64 -10.10
CA ALA A 131 8.59 15.60 -10.98
C ALA A 131 9.41 14.92 -12.08
N ALA A 132 10.09 13.81 -11.78
CA ALA A 132 10.82 13.04 -12.78
C ALA A 132 9.92 12.35 -13.82
N TYR A 133 8.68 11.97 -13.46
CA TYR A 133 7.68 11.51 -14.43
C TYR A 133 7.20 12.67 -15.31
N VAL A 134 6.81 13.78 -14.69
CA VAL A 134 6.27 14.96 -15.40
C VAL A 134 7.29 15.53 -16.38
N ALA A 135 8.58 15.62 -16.00
CA ALA A 135 9.66 16.08 -16.87
C ALA A 135 9.83 15.22 -18.15
N ARG A 136 9.33 13.98 -18.15
CA ARG A 136 9.32 13.07 -19.30
C ARG A 136 7.98 13.04 -20.04
N GLY A 137 7.04 13.91 -19.67
CA GLY A 137 5.68 13.93 -20.20
C GLY A 137 4.85 12.72 -19.77
N LEU A 138 5.09 12.19 -18.56
CA LEU A 138 4.45 10.99 -18.03
C LEU A 138 3.58 11.29 -16.81
N THR A 139 2.53 10.50 -16.63
CA THR A 139 1.66 10.46 -15.44
C THR A 139 1.46 9.02 -14.97
N VAL A 140 1.06 8.83 -13.71
CA VAL A 140 0.88 7.49 -13.11
C VAL A 140 -0.57 7.31 -12.67
N HIS A 141 -1.23 6.30 -13.24
CA HIS A 141 -2.66 6.02 -13.06
C HIS A 141 -2.88 4.73 -12.27
N GLY A 142 -3.96 4.67 -11.50
CA GLY A 142 -4.30 3.47 -10.73
C GLY A 142 -3.38 3.19 -9.54
N LEU A 143 -2.59 4.18 -9.09
CA LEU A 143 -1.85 4.10 -7.85
C LEU A 143 -2.84 3.96 -6.68
N ARG A 144 -2.79 2.84 -5.95
CA ARG A 144 -3.70 2.58 -4.83
C ARG A 144 -3.03 1.71 -3.78
N PHE A 145 -3.16 2.11 -2.52
CA PHE A 145 -2.81 1.31 -1.37
C PHE A 145 -4.08 0.80 -0.70
N ALA A 146 -4.24 -0.52 -0.63
CA ALA A 146 -5.35 -1.14 0.08
C ALA A 146 -4.94 -1.36 1.55
N VAL A 147 -5.63 -0.69 2.47
CA VAL A 147 -5.45 -0.88 3.92
C VAL A 147 -6.15 -2.17 4.34
N LEU A 148 -5.36 -3.21 4.61
CA LEU A 148 -5.83 -4.54 4.99
C LEU A 148 -6.14 -4.62 6.48
N ASP A 149 -5.26 -4.04 7.29
CA ASP A 149 -5.41 -3.95 8.73
C ASP A 149 -4.96 -2.56 9.23
N LEU A 150 -5.56 -2.09 10.32
CA LEU A 150 -5.27 -0.80 10.91
C LEU A 150 -5.47 -0.85 12.42
N THR A 151 -4.40 -0.58 13.15
CA THR A 151 -4.43 -0.36 14.60
C THR A 151 -4.16 1.11 14.89
N VAL A 152 -5.00 1.72 15.72
CA VAL A 152 -4.84 3.10 16.19
C VAL A 152 -3.98 3.09 17.44
N GLU A 153 -2.88 3.84 17.44
CA GLU A 153 -2.07 4.11 18.63
C GLU A 153 -2.47 5.44 19.28
N VAL A 154 -2.79 6.46 18.47
CA VAL A 154 -3.24 7.79 18.93
C VAL A 154 -4.35 8.29 18.00
N ALA A 155 -5.44 8.78 18.58
CA ALA A 155 -6.53 9.44 17.86
C ALA A 155 -6.94 10.74 18.59
N GLU A 156 -6.37 11.84 18.14
CA GLU A 156 -6.65 13.21 18.58
C GLU A 156 -7.30 14.00 17.42
N PRO A 157 -7.97 15.13 17.68
CA PRO A 157 -8.67 15.90 16.64
C PRO A 157 -7.78 16.35 15.47
N ASP A 158 -6.49 16.60 15.73
CA ASP A 158 -5.48 17.11 14.80
C ASP A 158 -4.29 16.17 14.63
N ARG A 159 -4.30 14.99 15.26
CA ARG A 159 -3.21 14.03 15.18
C ARG A 159 -3.70 12.59 15.19
N VAL A 160 -3.23 11.80 14.23
CA VAL A 160 -3.51 10.37 14.15
C VAL A 160 -2.20 9.61 14.00
N VAL A 161 -2.02 8.61 14.86
CA VAL A 161 -0.92 7.65 14.77
C VAL A 161 -1.51 6.27 14.59
N VAL A 162 -1.13 5.62 13.49
CA VAL A 162 -1.63 4.30 13.15
C VAL A 162 -0.51 3.36 12.76
N VAL A 163 -0.70 2.08 13.06
CA VAL A 163 0.03 0.99 12.41
C VAL A 163 -0.91 0.41 11.36
N VAL A 164 -0.51 0.48 10.10
CA VAL A 164 -1.26 -0.05 8.97
C VAL A 164 -0.54 -1.26 8.40
N THR A 165 -1.32 -2.25 7.97
CA THR A 165 -0.86 -3.26 7.03
C THR A 165 -1.50 -2.94 5.69
N ASP A 166 -0.69 -2.59 4.70
CA ASP A 166 -1.15 -2.18 3.38
C ASP A 166 -0.55 -3.06 2.27
N ARG A 167 -1.16 -3.00 1.08
CA ARG A 167 -0.57 -3.54 -0.15
C ARG A 167 -0.79 -2.56 -1.30
N MET A 168 0.13 -2.51 -2.25
CA MET A 168 -0.01 -1.65 -3.43
C MET A 168 -0.44 -2.47 -4.63
N THR A 169 -1.47 -2.03 -5.34
CA THR A 169 -1.83 -2.63 -6.63
C THR A 169 -0.86 -2.20 -7.73
N ARG A 170 -0.90 -2.87 -8.89
CA ARG A 170 -0.18 -2.35 -10.07
C ARG A 170 -0.72 -0.97 -10.44
N ALA A 171 0.15 -0.13 -10.97
CA ALA A 171 -0.19 1.19 -11.52
C ALA A 171 0.31 1.28 -12.97
N GLU A 172 -0.29 2.15 -13.77
CA GLU A 172 0.04 2.32 -15.18
C GLU A 172 0.72 3.67 -15.40
N VAL A 173 1.85 3.67 -16.09
CA VAL A 173 2.51 4.90 -16.52
C VAL A 173 2.03 5.24 -17.91
N ARG A 174 1.51 6.45 -18.08
CA ARG A 174 0.96 6.96 -19.35
C ARG A 174 1.71 8.18 -19.84
N ARG A 175 1.76 8.37 -21.16
CA ARG A 175 2.15 9.65 -21.79
C ARG A 175 1.03 10.67 -21.69
N GLY A 176 1.33 11.93 -22.01
CA GLY A 176 0.34 13.02 -22.08
C GLY A 176 -0.81 12.79 -23.06
N ASP A 177 -0.64 11.92 -24.07
CA ASP A 177 -1.71 11.48 -24.99
C ASP A 177 -2.56 10.32 -24.44
N GLY A 178 -2.28 9.86 -23.22
CA GLY A 178 -2.96 8.74 -22.56
C GLY A 178 -2.39 7.35 -22.88
N THR A 179 -1.41 7.25 -23.79
CA THR A 179 -0.84 5.95 -24.19
C THR A 179 -0.10 5.28 -23.02
N PRO A 180 -0.43 4.02 -22.65
CA PRO A 180 0.32 3.26 -21.66
C PRO A 180 1.72 2.93 -22.17
N VAL A 181 2.75 3.22 -21.36
CA VAL A 181 4.16 2.96 -21.70
C VAL A 181 4.86 2.02 -20.73
N ALA A 182 4.35 1.86 -19.51
CA ALA A 182 4.89 0.93 -18.54
C ALA A 182 3.84 0.56 -17.48
N LEU A 183 4.09 -0.55 -16.79
CA LEU A 183 3.35 -0.95 -15.58
C LEU A 183 4.30 -0.91 -14.39
N LEU A 184 3.88 -0.22 -13.33
CA LEU A 184 4.50 -0.33 -12.02
C LEU A 184 4.07 -1.66 -11.39
N PRO A 185 5.03 -2.42 -10.82
CA PRO A 185 4.71 -3.68 -10.17
C PRO A 185 3.81 -3.44 -8.95
N ALA A 186 3.00 -4.44 -8.61
CA ALA A 186 2.34 -4.47 -7.32
C ALA A 186 3.38 -4.63 -6.22
N ARG A 187 3.07 -4.12 -5.03
CA ARG A 187 3.85 -4.39 -3.81
C ARG A 187 3.02 -5.30 -2.91
N GLY A 188 3.66 -6.35 -2.41
CA GLY A 188 3.09 -7.22 -1.38
C GLY A 188 2.75 -6.46 -0.11
N GLU A 189 2.22 -7.21 0.86
CA GLU A 189 1.84 -6.65 2.16
C GLU A 189 3.04 -6.04 2.88
N ALA A 190 2.82 -4.90 3.52
CA ALA A 190 3.81 -4.28 4.37
C ALA A 190 3.14 -3.61 5.56
N GLN A 191 3.79 -3.74 6.70
CA GLN A 191 3.39 -3.03 7.90
C GLN A 191 4.17 -1.72 8.04
N ARG A 192 3.49 -0.63 8.36
CA ARG A 192 4.08 0.69 8.53
C ARG A 192 3.41 1.44 9.66
N ARG A 193 4.20 2.23 10.40
CA ARG A 193 3.68 3.21 11.33
C ARG A 193 3.60 4.56 10.63
N LEU A 194 2.42 5.17 10.64
CA LEU A 194 2.15 6.46 10.03
C LEU A 194 1.80 7.47 11.12
N VAL A 195 2.32 8.68 10.98
CA VAL A 195 1.94 9.85 11.78
C VAL A 195 1.36 10.88 10.84
N LEU A 196 0.06 11.17 11.00
CA LEU A 196 -0.63 12.21 10.26
C LEU A 196 -1.02 13.33 11.22
N GLU A 197 -0.89 14.56 10.73
CA GLU A 197 -1.27 15.76 11.49
C GLU A 197 -2.14 16.66 10.62
N ARG A 198 -3.14 17.28 11.22
CA ARG A 198 -4.06 18.19 10.56
C ARG A 198 -3.55 19.62 10.69
N ARG A 199 -3.28 20.27 9.55
CA ARG A 199 -2.89 21.67 9.47
C ARG A 199 -3.82 22.37 8.49
N ASP A 200 -4.32 23.55 8.86
CA ASP A 200 -5.21 24.36 8.02
C ASP A 200 -6.40 23.56 7.46
N GLY A 201 -6.95 22.65 8.27
CA GLY A 201 -8.08 21.79 7.90
C GLY A 201 -7.74 20.55 7.06
N ALA A 202 -6.48 20.35 6.64
CA ALA A 202 -6.03 19.24 5.83
C ALA A 202 -5.05 18.31 6.57
N TRP A 203 -5.14 17.01 6.32
CA TRP A 203 -4.21 16.02 6.87
C TRP A 203 -2.95 15.92 6.02
N SER A 204 -1.78 16.00 6.66
CA SER A 204 -0.45 15.81 6.07
C SER A 204 0.25 14.61 6.73
N LEU A 205 1.03 13.86 5.94
CA LEU A 205 1.86 12.76 6.45
C LEU A 205 3.19 13.32 6.96
N VAL A 206 3.41 13.21 8.27
CA VAL A 206 4.61 13.76 8.94
C VAL A 206 5.72 12.74 8.99
N SER A 207 5.37 11.48 9.25
CA SER A 207 6.33 10.39 9.35
C SER A 207 5.72 9.08 8.86
N SER A 208 6.57 8.27 8.22
CA SER A 208 6.30 6.90 7.80
C SER A 208 7.55 6.09 8.09
N GLY A 209 7.41 4.99 8.82
CA GLY A 209 8.53 4.11 9.13
C GLY A 209 8.08 2.69 9.44
N PRO A 210 9.03 1.79 9.74
CA PRO A 210 8.66 0.51 10.33
C PRO A 210 7.89 0.76 11.64
N ARG A 211 7.10 -0.22 12.08
CA ARG A 211 6.63 -0.22 13.46
C ARG A 211 7.87 -0.19 14.35
N GLY A 212 8.06 0.90 15.10
CA GLY A 212 9.12 0.97 16.11
C GLY A 212 8.91 -0.11 17.18
N PRO A 213 9.91 -0.40 18.03
CA PRO A 213 9.66 -1.23 19.20
C PRO A 213 8.48 -0.60 19.95
N GLY A 214 7.41 -1.37 20.12
CA GLY A 214 6.21 -0.88 20.78
C GLY A 214 6.65 -0.30 22.12
N VAL A 215 6.37 0.98 22.35
CA VAL A 215 6.41 1.50 23.71
C VAL A 215 5.29 0.74 24.41
N THR A 216 5.63 -0.30 25.15
CA THR A 216 4.72 -0.83 26.16
C THR A 216 4.31 0.38 27.00
N PRO A 217 3.00 0.67 27.15
CA PRO A 217 2.56 1.66 28.12
C PRO A 217 3.28 1.31 29.42
N SER A 218 4.08 2.23 29.95
CA SER A 218 4.88 2.00 31.15
C SER A 218 4.00 1.28 32.17
N GLU A 219 4.36 0.05 32.47
CA GLU A 219 3.79 -0.69 33.58
C GLU A 219 3.87 0.25 34.80
N PRO A 220 2.76 0.59 35.46
CA PRO A 220 2.82 1.44 36.62
C PRO A 220 3.78 0.80 37.62
N ALA A 221 4.77 1.56 38.07
CA ALA A 221 5.76 1.07 39.02
C ALA A 221 5.03 0.43 40.21
N PRO A 222 5.43 -0.79 40.65
CA PRO A 222 4.86 -1.38 41.85
C PRO A 222 5.11 -0.44 43.04
N PRO A 223 4.18 -0.44 44.02
CA PRO A 223 4.20 0.49 45.15
C PRO A 223 5.45 0.38 46.02
#